data_AF-A0A4R9VCV2-F1
#
_entry.id   AF-A0A4R9VCV2-F1
#
_cell.length_a   1.000
_cell.length_b   1.000
_cell.length_c   1.000
_cell.angle_alpha   90.00
_cell.angle_beta   90.00
_cell.angle_gamma   90.00
#
_symmetry.space_group_name_H-M   'P 1'
#
loop_
_entity.id
_entity.type
_entity.pdbx_description
1 polymer ?
#
loop_
_entity_poly.entity_id
_entity_poly.type
_entity_poly.pdbx_seq_one_letter_code
_entity_poly.pdbx_strand_id
1 'polypeptide(L)'
;RTSDGIDYLNLFPAADVTRANLFVFRDHRDPWVKALREQPKETLIDTLPGLVKAFGDFEVMDKVESWLTDITVAENCVKDGVVLIGDAYQTSCPAAGTGV
;
A
#
# COMPACT_ATOMS: atom_id res chain seq x y z
N ARG A 1 5.82 -9.49 -10.56
CA ARG A 1 6.36 -8.91 -11.83
C ARG A 1 6.05 -7.42 -11.80
N THR A 2 6.84 -6.57 -12.47
CA THR A 2 6.59 -5.12 -12.51
C THR A 2 5.23 -4.75 -13.13
N SER A 3 4.62 -5.67 -13.90
CA SER A 3 3.28 -5.54 -14.48
C SER A 3 2.12 -5.61 -13.48
N ASP A 4 2.35 -6.13 -12.28
CA ASP A 4 1.26 -6.46 -11.36
C ASP A 4 0.82 -5.24 -10.53
N GLY A 5 1.50 -4.10 -10.69
CA GLY A 5 1.21 -2.86 -9.98
C GLY A 5 1.45 -2.94 -8.47
N ILE A 6 2.05 -4.02 -7.96
CA ILE A 6 2.44 -4.15 -6.56
C ILE A 6 3.86 -3.62 -6.40
N ASP A 7 4.04 -2.73 -5.43
CA ASP A 7 5.36 -2.25 -5.04
C ASP A 7 5.95 -3.19 -3.98
N TYR A 8 5.27 -3.32 -2.84
CA TYR A 8 5.70 -4.22 -1.76
C TYR A 8 4.53 -4.80 -0.98
N LEU A 9 4.79 -5.96 -0.37
CA LEU A 9 4.01 -6.57 0.69
C LEU A 9 4.94 -6.80 1.89
N ASN A 10 4.71 -6.08 2.98
CA ASN A 10 5.44 -6.28 4.23
C ASN A 10 4.58 -7.07 5.21
N LEU A 11 5.12 -8.17 5.72
CA LEU A 11 4.50 -9.01 6.73
C LEU A 11 5.28 -8.85 8.04
N PHE A 12 4.60 -8.53 9.13
CA PHE A 12 5.24 -8.34 10.42
C PHE A 12 4.35 -8.85 11.56
N PRO A 13 4.95 -9.48 12.58
CA PRO A 13 4.20 -9.99 13.72
C PRO A 13 3.58 -8.83 14.53
N ALA A 14 2.34 -9.01 14.95
CA ALA A 14 1.62 -8.09 15.81
C ALA A 14 0.79 -8.90 16.82
N ALA A 15 1.31 -9.04 18.04
CA ALA A 15 0.74 -9.92 19.06
C ALA A 15 0.59 -11.37 18.54
N ASP A 16 -0.64 -11.89 18.50
CA ASP A 16 -1.00 -13.24 18.07
C ASP A 16 -1.33 -13.34 16.57
N VAL A 17 -1.27 -12.23 15.84
CA VAL A 17 -1.52 -12.18 14.39
C VAL A 17 -0.32 -11.67 13.62
N THR A 18 -0.33 -11.87 12.30
CA THR A 18 0.58 -11.17 11.39
C THR A 18 -0.17 -10.05 10.71
N ARG A 19 0.35 -8.83 10.76
CA ARG A 19 -0.16 -7.70 9.97
C ARG A 19 0.55 -7.62 8.64
N ALA A 20 -0.18 -7.18 7.64
CA ALA A 20 0.30 -6.99 6.29
C ALA A 20 0.12 -5.54 5.87
N ASN A 21 1.20 -4.91 5.40
CA ASN A 21 1.13 -3.64 4.68
C ASN A 21 1.38 -3.91 3.20
N LEU A 22 0.43 -3.54 2.35
CA LEU A 22 0.49 -3.72 0.91
C LEU A 22 0.41 -2.34 0.24
N PHE A 23 1.38 -2.05 -0.62
CA PHE A 23 1.38 -0.83 -1.43
C PHE A 23 1.33 -1.16 -2.91
N VAL A 24 0.43 -0.49 -3.63
CA VAL A 24 0.15 -0.75 -5.05
C VAL A 24 -0.02 0.55 -5.83
N PHE A 25 0.45 0.56 -7.08
CA PHE A 25 0.20 1.59 -8.07
C PHE A 25 -0.96 1.14 -8.98
N ARG A 26 -2.19 1.22 -8.47
CA ARG A 26 -3.42 0.88 -9.21
C ARG A 26 -4.49 1.93 -8.96
N ASP A 27 -5.32 2.19 -9.98
CA ASP A 27 -6.51 3.04 -9.83
C ASP A 27 -7.49 2.38 -8.84
N HIS A 28 -8.15 3.16 -8.00
CA HIS A 28 -9.08 2.65 -7.00
C HIS A 28 -10.29 1.89 -7.58
N ARG A 29 -10.58 2.11 -8.88
CA ARG A 29 -11.62 1.42 -9.67
C ARG A 29 -11.12 0.19 -10.40
N ASP A 30 -9.82 -0.11 -10.31
CA ASP A 30 -9.26 -1.34 -10.89
C ASP A 30 -10.01 -2.56 -10.31
N PRO A 31 -10.55 -3.46 -11.15
CA PRO A 31 -11.22 -4.68 -10.71
C PRO A 31 -10.40 -5.50 -9.71
N TRP A 32 -9.08 -5.48 -9.81
CA TRP A 32 -8.19 -6.15 -8.87
C TRP A 32 -8.25 -5.54 -7.46
N VAL A 33 -8.35 -4.21 -7.34
CA VAL A 33 -8.48 -3.53 -6.04
C VAL A 33 -9.82 -3.90 -5.39
N LYS A 34 -10.88 -4.03 -6.20
CA LYS A 34 -12.17 -4.55 -5.73
C LYS A 34 -12.05 -6.01 -5.28
N ALA A 35 -11.43 -6.88 -6.09
CA ALA A 35 -11.22 -8.29 -5.76
C ALA A 35 -10.41 -8.45 -4.47
N LEU A 36 -9.37 -7.66 -4.26
CA LEU A 36 -8.58 -7.68 -3.02
C LEU A 36 -9.43 -7.36 -1.79
N ARG A 37 -10.42 -6.47 -1.88
CA ARG A 37 -11.32 -6.16 -0.75
C ARG A 37 -12.35 -7.25 -0.49
N GLU A 38 -12.81 -7.92 -1.54
CA GLU A 38 -13.87 -8.94 -1.46
C GLU A 38 -13.33 -10.33 -1.15
N GLN A 39 -12.17 -10.68 -1.72
CA GLN A 39 -11.52 -12.00 -1.70
C GLN A 39 -10.00 -11.82 -1.54
N PRO A 40 -9.53 -11.32 -0.38
CA PRO A 40 -8.14 -10.94 -0.19
C PRO A 40 -7.15 -12.10 -0.30
N LYS A 41 -7.48 -13.26 0.27
CA LYS A 41 -6.60 -14.44 0.26
C LYS A 41 -6.37 -14.94 -1.16
N GLU A 42 -7.45 -15.18 -1.90
CA GLU A 42 -7.43 -15.66 -3.28
C GLU A 42 -6.69 -14.66 -4.18
N THR A 43 -7.04 -13.37 -4.07
CA THR A 43 -6.40 -12.32 -4.89
C THR A 43 -4.90 -12.25 -4.62
N LEU A 44 -4.46 -12.37 -3.37
CA LEU A 44 -3.04 -12.37 -3.01
C LEU A 44 -2.32 -13.63 -3.51
N ILE A 45 -2.93 -14.80 -3.39
CA ILE A 45 -2.32 -16.05 -3.87
C ILE A 45 -2.19 -16.06 -5.39
N ASP A 46 -3.23 -15.61 -6.11
CA ASP A 46 -3.22 -15.53 -7.57
C ASP A 46 -2.17 -14.54 -8.08
N THR A 47 -2.01 -13.41 -7.40
CA THR A 47 -1.07 -12.35 -7.80
C THR A 47 0.36 -12.65 -7.34
N LEU A 48 0.52 -13.25 -6.16
CA LEU A 48 1.79 -13.58 -5.51
C LEU A 48 1.83 -15.09 -5.21
N PRO A 49 1.96 -15.97 -6.22
CA PRO A 49 1.92 -17.42 -6.01
C PRO A 49 3.06 -17.96 -5.13
N GLY A 50 4.15 -17.18 -4.97
CA GLY A 50 5.23 -17.48 -4.04
C GLY A 50 4.89 -17.22 -2.57
N LEU A 51 3.79 -16.51 -2.27
CA LEU A 51 3.41 -16.11 -0.91
C LEU A 51 3.16 -17.34 -0.03
N VAL A 52 2.36 -18.30 -0.50
CA VAL A 52 2.07 -19.53 0.26
C VAL A 52 3.35 -20.33 0.52
N LYS A 53 4.28 -20.35 -0.44
CA LYS A 53 5.56 -21.03 -0.28
C LYS A 53 6.46 -20.35 0.77
N ALA A 54 6.43 -19.02 0.84
CA ALA A 54 7.31 -18.24 1.71
C ALA A 54 6.73 -18.03 3.12
N PHE A 55 5.43 -17.82 3.23
CA PHE A 55 4.72 -17.47 4.46
C PHE A 55 3.92 -18.63 5.07
N GLY A 56 3.58 -19.65 4.27
CA GLY A 56 2.65 -20.71 4.65
C GLY A 56 1.21 -20.37 4.25
N ASP A 57 0.30 -21.30 4.53
CA ASP A 57 -1.14 -21.03 4.42
C ASP A 57 -1.57 -20.06 5.53
N PHE A 58 -2.57 -19.23 5.24
CA PHE A 58 -3.02 -18.16 6.14
C PHE A 58 -4.49 -17.87 5.95
N GLU A 59 -5.11 -17.27 6.96
CA GLU A 59 -6.48 -16.75 6.87
C GLU A 59 -6.45 -15.22 7.06
N VAL A 60 -7.40 -14.54 6.41
CA VAL A 60 -7.54 -13.09 6.53
C VAL A 60 -8.60 -12.81 7.59
N MET A 61 -8.16 -12.35 8.76
CA MET A 61 -9.02 -12.20 9.94
C MET A 61 -9.98 -11.01 9.87
N ASP A 62 -9.60 -9.96 9.15
CA ASP A 62 -10.31 -8.68 9.11
C ASP A 62 -10.46 -8.15 7.68
N LYS A 63 -11.30 -7.13 7.51
CA LYS A 63 -11.45 -6.43 6.23
C LYS A 63 -10.15 -5.74 5.84
N VAL A 64 -9.88 -5.69 4.54
CA VAL A 64 -8.79 -4.87 4.00
C VAL A 64 -9.14 -3.40 4.17
N GLU A 65 -8.38 -2.71 5.02
CA GLU A 65 -8.41 -1.25 5.11
C GLU A 65 -7.60 -0.66 3.95
N SER A 66 -8.11 0.40 3.31
CA SER A 66 -7.49 1.01 2.14
C SER A 66 -7.49 2.52 2.24
N TRP A 67 -6.39 3.14 1.86
CA TRP A 67 -6.26 4.59 1.70
C TRP A 67 -5.69 4.89 0.32
N LEU A 68 -6.18 5.97 -0.29
CA LEU A 68 -5.61 6.50 -1.52
C LEU A 68 -4.57 7.54 -1.14
N THR A 69 -3.44 7.52 -1.83
CA THR A 69 -2.44 8.57 -1.72
C THR A 69 -2.06 9.02 -3.11
N ASP A 70 -2.07 10.33 -3.31
CA ASP A 70 -1.50 10.95 -4.50
C ASP A 70 -0.05 11.33 -4.19
N ILE A 71 0.85 11.09 -5.14
CA ILE A 71 2.23 11.57 -5.06
C ILE A 71 2.24 12.95 -5.68
N THR A 72 2.38 13.98 -4.85
CA THR A 72 2.25 15.38 -5.25
C THR A 72 3.38 16.23 -4.69
N VAL A 73 3.62 17.36 -5.34
CA VAL A 73 4.49 18.43 -4.86
C VAL A 73 3.74 19.76 -4.98
N ALA A 74 3.79 20.57 -3.93
CA ALA A 74 3.19 21.89 -3.90
C ALA A 74 4.05 22.86 -4.72
N GLU A 75 3.45 23.49 -5.72
CA GLU A 75 4.08 24.53 -6.52
C GLU A 75 3.69 25.92 -6.02
N ASN A 76 4.50 26.94 -6.33
CA ASN A 76 4.23 28.34 -5.99
C ASN A 76 3.95 28.61 -4.49
N CYS A 77 4.53 27.80 -3.60
CA CYS A 77 4.26 27.81 -2.16
C CYS A 77 5.05 28.86 -1.36
N VAL A 78 5.96 29.61 -1.98
CA VAL A 78 6.72 30.67 -1.32
C VAL A 78 5.80 31.88 -1.08
N LYS A 79 5.46 32.12 0.18
CA LYS A 79 4.63 33.25 0.66
C LYS A 79 5.22 33.80 1.94
N ASP A 80 5.20 35.12 2.10
CA ASP A 80 5.72 35.76 3.32
C ASP A 80 4.92 35.29 4.55
N GLY A 81 5.64 34.77 5.54
CA GLY A 81 5.06 34.31 6.80
C GLY A 81 4.36 32.94 6.77
N VAL A 82 4.45 32.17 5.67
CA VAL A 82 3.85 30.83 5.55
C VAL A 82 4.89 29.80 5.12
N VAL A 83 4.85 28.60 5.73
CA VAL A 83 5.69 27.45 5.35
C VAL A 83 4.84 26.18 5.24
N LEU A 84 5.14 25.35 4.25
CA LEU A 84 4.58 24.00 4.10
C LEU A 84 5.67 22.98 4.48
N ILE A 85 5.31 21.99 5.30
CA ILE A 85 6.25 20.98 5.83
C ILE A 85 5.62 19.60 5.72
N GLY A 86 6.45 18.59 5.43
CA GLY A 86 6.01 17.20 5.26
C GLY A 86 5.05 17.06 4.08
N ASP A 87 4.02 16.24 4.25
CA ASP A 87 3.01 15.97 3.22
C ASP A 87 2.25 17.23 2.75
N ALA A 88 2.27 18.33 3.53
CA ALA A 88 1.72 19.60 3.08
C ALA A 88 2.53 20.23 1.93
N TYR A 89 3.83 19.92 1.82
CA TYR A 89 4.69 20.36 0.72
C TYR A 89 4.86 19.28 -0.34
N GLN A 90 5.19 18.05 0.07
CA GLN A 90 5.44 16.95 -0.86
C GLN A 90 5.11 15.62 -0.20
N THR A 91 4.23 14.85 -0.83
CA THR A 91 3.99 13.46 -0.44
C THR A 91 5.05 12.58 -1.09
N SER A 92 5.80 11.83 -0.29
CA SER A 92 6.80 10.88 -0.80
C SER A 92 6.16 9.52 -1.12
N CYS A 93 6.75 8.79 -2.07
CA CYS A 93 6.35 7.39 -2.29
C CYS A 93 6.61 6.58 -1.01
N PRO A 94 5.60 5.94 -0.40
CA PRO A 94 5.76 5.16 0.84
C PRO A 94 6.81 4.04 0.73
N ALA A 95 7.02 3.52 -0.48
CA ALA A 95 8.02 2.49 -0.74
C ALA A 95 9.47 2.93 -0.49
N ALA A 96 9.75 4.23 -0.60
CA ALA A 96 11.06 4.76 -0.25
C ALA A 96 11.30 4.71 1.27
N GLY A 97 10.25 4.74 2.09
CA GLY A 97 10.36 4.77 3.55
C GLY A 97 10.98 6.06 4.11
N THR A 98 11.11 7.12 3.30
CA THR A 98 11.78 8.38 3.64
C THR A 98 10.82 9.54 3.94
N GLY A 99 9.54 9.26 4.18
CA GLY A 99 8.51 10.28 4.34
C GLY A 99 8.47 10.97 5.72
N VAL A 100 9.22 10.46 6.70
CA VAL A 100 9.25 10.94 8.09
C VAL A 100 10.65 11.41 8.46
#